data_AF-A0A7W0A301-F1
#
_entry.id   AF-A0A7W0A301-F1
#
_cell.length_a   1.000
_cell.length_b   1.000
_cell.length_c   1.000
_cell.angle_alpha   90.00
_cell.angle_beta   90.00
_cell.angle_gamma   90.00
#
_symmetry.space_group_name_H-M   'P 1'
#
loop_
_entity.id
_entity.type
_entity.pdbx_description
1 polymer ?
#
loop_
_entity_poly.entity_id
_entity_poly.type
_entity_poly.pdbx_seq_one_letter_code
_entity_poly.pdbx_strand_id
1 'polypeptide(L)'
;MFEGHFFGLNHLTVILGDTLPGQGAPLHRHDYEELIIVHSGRGTYTVGDETAEGGPGDLIVIPSGVPHRFRNDGPDTLSHTAVHATGTFHMDVLGA
;
A
#
# COMPACT_ATOMS: atom_id res chain seq x y z
N MET A 1 -0.13 -11.70 4.08
CA MET A 1 0.75 -11.43 2.93
C MET A 1 1.01 -12.71 2.19
N PHE A 2 1.00 -12.64 0.86
CA PHE A 2 1.31 -13.71 -0.08
C PHE A 2 2.41 -13.20 -1.00
N GLU A 3 3.62 -13.75 -0.90
CA GLU A 3 4.71 -13.44 -1.84
C GLU A 3 4.74 -14.45 -2.98
N GLY A 4 4.76 -13.95 -4.21
CA GLY A 4 4.64 -14.76 -5.41
C GLY A 4 5.76 -15.78 -5.59
N HIS A 5 6.99 -15.47 -5.18
CA HIS A 5 8.16 -16.32 -5.42
C HIS A 5 8.04 -17.70 -4.75
N PHE A 6 7.31 -17.82 -3.63
CA PHE A 6 7.02 -19.11 -3.00
C PHE A 6 6.14 -20.03 -3.86
N PHE A 7 5.52 -19.50 -4.91
CA PHE A 7 4.61 -20.18 -5.81
C PHE A 7 5.07 -20.15 -7.27
N GLY A 8 6.32 -19.72 -7.53
CA GLY A 8 6.87 -19.59 -8.88
C GLY A 8 6.33 -18.40 -9.68
N LEU A 9 5.74 -17.39 -9.01
CA LEU A 9 5.28 -16.15 -9.63
C LEU A 9 6.32 -15.05 -9.43
N ASN A 10 6.81 -14.47 -10.54
CA ASN A 10 7.88 -13.45 -10.50
C ASN A 10 7.37 -12.01 -10.43
N HIS A 11 6.06 -11.79 -10.61
CA HIS A 11 5.48 -10.46 -10.84
C HIS A 11 4.21 -10.20 -10.04
N LEU A 12 3.93 -11.00 -9.01
CA LEU A 12 2.71 -10.86 -8.22
C LEU A 12 2.91 -11.18 -6.75
N THR A 13 2.75 -10.17 -5.90
CA THR A 13 2.67 -10.28 -4.45
C THR A 13 1.41 -9.57 -3.99
N VAL A 14 0.67 -10.17 -3.05
CA VAL A 14 -0.61 -9.63 -2.57
C VAL A 14 -0.60 -9.53 -1.05
N ILE A 15 -0.97 -8.38 -0.52
CA ILE A 15 -1.10 -8.13 0.91
C ILE A 15 -2.55 -7.80 1.22
N LEU A 16 -3.12 -8.49 2.21
CA LEU A 16 -4.36 -8.08 2.86
C LEU A 16 -3.97 -7.34 4.13
N GLY A 17 -4.43 -6.11 4.28
CA GLY A 17 -4.10 -5.24 5.39
C GLY A 17 -5.34 -4.74 6.11
N ASP A 18 -5.38 -4.95 7.43
CA ASP A 18 -6.30 -4.29 8.35
C ASP A 18 -5.50 -3.34 9.23
N THR A 19 -5.75 -2.04 9.09
CA THR A 19 -4.99 -0.99 9.77
C THR A 19 -5.86 -0.30 10.80
N LEU A 20 -5.43 -0.33 12.07
CA LEU A 20 -6.13 0.35 13.16
C LEU A 20 -6.04 1.89 13.04
N PRO A 21 -6.98 2.64 13.66
CA PRO A 21 -6.91 4.09 13.71
C PRO A 21 -5.55 4.62 14.18
N GLY A 22 -5.04 5.62 13.48
CA GLY A 22 -3.74 6.26 13.73
C GLY A 22 -2.52 5.47 13.23
N GLN A 23 -2.70 4.27 12.66
CA GLN A 23 -1.61 3.45 12.11
C GLN A 23 -1.54 3.57 10.58
N GLY A 24 -0.48 3.04 9.99
CA GLY A 24 -0.31 2.96 8.54
C GLY A 24 1.12 2.61 8.15
N ALA A 25 1.40 2.58 6.85
CA ALA A 25 2.76 2.40 6.37
C ALA A 25 3.56 3.72 6.49
N PRO A 26 4.83 3.69 6.94
CA PRO A 26 5.69 4.87 6.93
C PRO A 26 5.95 5.34 5.50
N LEU A 27 6.61 6.50 5.33
CA LEU A 27 7.08 6.91 4.02
C LEU A 27 8.12 5.92 3.51
N HIS A 28 7.85 5.29 2.37
CA HIS A 28 8.72 4.30 1.76
C HIS A 28 8.63 4.33 0.24
N ARG A 29 9.44 3.52 -0.42
CA ARG A 29 9.35 3.25 -1.86
C ARG A 29 9.85 1.84 -2.18
N HIS A 30 9.60 1.40 -3.40
CA HIS A 30 10.13 0.17 -3.98
C HIS A 30 10.30 0.32 -5.49
N ASP A 31 11.07 -0.56 -6.13
CA ASP A 31 11.45 -0.49 -7.54
C ASP A 31 10.42 -1.10 -8.51
N TYR A 32 9.22 -1.38 -8.02
CA TYR A 32 8.07 -1.91 -8.77
C TYR A 32 6.80 -1.09 -8.50
N GLU A 33 5.78 -1.30 -9.33
CA GLU A 33 4.45 -0.67 -9.19
C GLU A 33 3.63 -1.33 -8.06
N GLU A 34 2.76 -0.54 -7.43
CA GLU A 34 1.76 -1.02 -6.47
C GLU A 34 0.36 -0.48 -6.80
N LEU A 35 -0.65 -1.32 -6.59
CA LEU A 35 -2.06 -0.94 -6.58
C LEU A 35 -2.67 -1.28 -5.22
N ILE A 36 -3.27 -0.29 -4.55
CA ILE A 36 -4.07 -0.51 -3.34
C ILE A 36 -5.56 -0.38 -3.69
N ILE A 37 -6.34 -1.36 -3.26
CA ILE A 37 -7.80 -1.42 -3.39
C ILE A 37 -8.39 -1.30 -1.99
N VAL A 38 -9.13 -0.22 -1.74
CA VAL A 38 -9.72 0.03 -0.42
C VAL A 38 -11.09 -0.63 -0.31
N HIS A 39 -11.27 -1.46 0.72
CA HIS A 39 -12.51 -2.23 0.94
C HIS A 39 -13.44 -1.58 1.97
N SER A 40 -12.88 -1.08 3.08
CA SER A 40 -13.62 -0.46 4.18
C SER A 40 -12.74 0.53 4.94
N GLY A 41 -13.34 1.44 5.70
CA GLY A 41 -12.63 2.51 6.39
C GLY A 41 -12.14 3.63 5.44
N ARG A 42 -11.36 4.57 5.97
CA ARG A 42 -10.82 5.71 5.21
C ARG A 42 -9.40 6.01 5.65
N GLY A 43 -8.51 6.27 4.71
CA GLY A 43 -7.12 6.65 4.98
C GLY A 43 -6.69 7.87 4.18
N THR A 44 -5.67 8.56 4.68
CA THR A 44 -4.92 9.56 3.92
C THR A 44 -3.76 8.88 3.23
N TYR A 45 -3.69 9.01 1.92
CA TYR A 45 -2.63 8.43 1.07
C TYR A 45 -1.77 9.56 0.51
N THR A 46 -0.47 9.41 0.60
CA THR A 46 0.50 10.29 -0.08
C THR A 46 1.22 9.49 -1.15
N VAL A 47 1.26 9.99 -2.38
CA VAL A 47 1.99 9.40 -3.51
C VAL A 47 2.75 10.52 -4.21
N GLY A 48 4.09 10.51 -4.09
CA GLY A 48 4.92 11.63 -4.51
C GLY A 48 4.54 12.90 -3.77
N ASP A 49 4.20 13.94 -4.52
CA ASP A 49 3.81 15.26 -3.98
C ASP A 49 2.30 15.39 -3.74
N GLU A 50 1.51 14.39 -4.15
CA GLU A 50 0.06 14.42 -3.99
C GLU A 50 -0.37 13.72 -2.70
N THR A 51 -1.39 14.27 -2.05
CA THR A 51 -2.03 13.66 -0.88
C THR A 51 -3.53 13.78 -1.00
N ALA A 52 -4.21 12.66 -0.80
CA ALA A 52 -5.67 12.58 -0.90
C ALA A 52 -6.23 11.57 0.11
N GLU A 53 -7.51 11.73 0.44
CA GLU A 53 -8.25 10.70 1.17
C GLU A 53 -8.72 9.60 0.22
N GLY A 54 -8.58 8.35 0.63
CA GLY A 54 -9.14 7.18 -0.06
C GLY A 54 -10.09 6.42 0.87
N GLY A 55 -11.22 5.99 0.33
CA GLY A 55 -12.26 5.20 1.01
C GLY A 55 -12.74 4.02 0.17
N PRO A 56 -13.83 3.35 0.59
CA PRO A 56 -14.26 2.10 -0.03
C PRO A 56 -14.54 2.25 -1.52
N GLY A 57 -13.93 1.39 -2.34
CA GLY A 57 -14.03 1.41 -3.79
C GLY A 57 -12.97 2.26 -4.50
N ASP A 58 -12.21 3.08 -3.78
CA ASP A 58 -11.12 3.86 -4.34
C ASP A 58 -9.90 2.97 -4.65
N LEU A 59 -9.17 3.37 -5.69
CA LEU A 59 -7.92 2.75 -6.13
C LEU A 59 -6.77 3.73 -5.94
N ILE A 60 -5.70 3.30 -5.27
CA ILE A 60 -4.48 4.08 -5.12
C ILE A 60 -3.42 3.45 -6.01
N VAL A 61 -3.01 4.17 -7.05
CA VAL A 61 -2.03 3.71 -8.04
C VAL A 61 -0.69 4.35 -7.73
N ILE A 62 0.34 3.53 -7.55
CA ILE A 62 1.66 3.94 -7.10
C ILE A 62 2.68 3.51 -8.15
N PRO A 63 3.25 4.45 -8.92
CA PRO A 63 4.30 4.14 -9.88
C PRO A 63 5.60 3.67 -9.20
N SER A 64 6.39 2.87 -9.93
CA SER A 64 7.70 2.41 -9.47
C SER A 64 8.61 3.57 -9.04
N GLY A 65 9.30 3.40 -7.91
CA GLY A 65 10.25 4.34 -7.35
C GLY A 65 9.64 5.58 -6.69
N VAL A 66 8.33 5.81 -6.78
CA VAL A 66 7.66 6.97 -6.20
C VAL A 66 7.48 6.79 -4.69
N PRO A 67 7.98 7.71 -3.84
CA PRO A 67 7.73 7.69 -2.41
C PRO A 67 6.24 7.72 -2.09
N HIS A 68 5.78 6.85 -1.20
CA HIS A 68 4.39 6.79 -0.79
C HIS A 68 4.24 6.36 0.66
N ARG A 69 3.08 6.68 1.24
CA ARG A 69 2.63 6.24 2.56
C ARG A 69 1.11 6.25 2.61
N PHE A 70 0.58 5.60 3.62
CA PHE A 70 -0.80 5.82 4.02
C PHE A 70 -0.93 5.86 5.52
N ARG A 71 -1.99 6.51 6.01
CA ARG A 71 -2.37 6.51 7.41
C ARG A 71 -3.88 6.38 7.52
N ASN A 72 -4.34 5.52 8.42
CA ASN A 72 -5.74 5.46 8.80
C ASN A 72 -6.04 6.63 9.76
N ASP A 73 -6.57 7.73 9.23
CA ASP A 73 -7.00 8.89 10.02
C ASP A 73 -8.50 8.81 10.42
N GLY A 74 -9.19 7.75 10.01
CA GLY A 74 -10.58 7.48 10.38
C GLY A 74 -10.75 6.83 11.75
N PRO A 75 -12.00 6.76 12.25
CA PRO A 75 -12.31 6.12 13.54
C PRO A 75 -12.39 4.58 13.47
N ASP A 76 -12.58 4.03 12.27
CA ASP A 76 -12.79 2.60 12.02
C ASP A 76 -11.52 1.94 11.47
N THR A 77 -11.44 0.60 11.51
CA THR A 77 -10.37 -0.13 10.82
C THR A 77 -10.43 0.10 9.31
N LEU A 78 -9.28 0.46 8.73
CA LEU A 78 -9.07 0.56 7.29
C LEU A 78 -8.65 -0.81 6.75
N SER A 79 -9.48 -1.40 5.89
CA SER A 79 -9.20 -2.68 5.23
C SER A 79 -8.91 -2.46 3.75
N HIS A 80 -7.83 -3.06 3.24
CA HIS A 80 -7.44 -2.97 1.84
C HIS A 80 -6.69 -4.21 1.35
N THR A 81 -6.61 -4.34 0.02
CA THR A 81 -5.67 -5.24 -0.66
C THR A 81 -4.61 -4.40 -1.37
N ALA A 82 -3.34 -4.67 -1.11
CA ALA A 82 -2.23 -4.14 -1.88
C ALA A 82 -1.71 -5.22 -2.84
N VAL A 83 -1.51 -4.86 -4.10
CA VAL A 83 -0.97 -5.71 -5.16
C VAL A 83 0.35 -5.10 -5.60
N HIS A 84 1.43 -5.83 -5.44
CA HIS A 84 2.77 -5.39 -5.83
C HIS A 84 3.23 -6.20 -7.05
N ALA A 85 3.75 -5.51 -8.07
CA ALA A 85 4.21 -6.08 -9.33
C ALA A 85 5.57 -6.80 -9.21
N THR A 86 5.74 -7.62 -8.18
CA THR A 86 6.97 -8.34 -7.84
C THR A 86 6.67 -9.71 -7.26
N GLY A 87 7.55 -10.68 -7.46
CA GLY A 87 7.50 -11.97 -6.76
C GLY A 87 8.03 -11.91 -5.31
N THR A 88 8.81 -10.87 -4.99
CA THR A 88 9.44 -10.70 -3.67
C THR A 88 9.25 -9.28 -3.19
N PHE A 89 8.60 -9.16 -2.04
CA PHE A 89 8.33 -7.86 -1.44
C PHE A 89 9.59 -7.28 -0.81
N HIS A 90 9.81 -5.99 -1.04
CA HIS A 90 10.82 -5.23 -0.34
C HIS A 90 10.44 -3.76 -0.34
N MET A 91 10.98 -3.00 0.61
CA MET A 91 10.74 -1.57 0.70
C MET A 91 11.94 -0.85 1.29
N ASP A 92 12.22 0.33 0.75
CA ASP A 92 13.14 1.31 1.30
C ASP A 92 12.35 2.30 2.16
N VAL A 93 12.48 2.23 3.48
CA VAL A 93 11.89 3.23 4.38
C VAL A 93 12.70 4.52 4.30
N LEU A 94 12.01 5.65 4.13
CA LEU A 94 12.62 6.96 3.93
C LEU A 94 12.51 7.80 5.22
N GLY A 95 13.58 8.51 5.55
CA GLY A 95 13.61 9.42 6.70
C GLY A 95 13.74 8.73 8.07
N ALA A 96 14.14 7.45 8.09
CA ALA A 96 14.59 6.75 9.28
C ALA A 96 16.02 7.12 9.67
#